data_AF-A0AAD8JJ76-F1
#
_entry.id   AF-A0AAD8JJ76-F1
#
_cell.length_a   1.000
_cell.length_b   1.000
_cell.length_c   1.000
_cell.angle_alpha   90.00
_cell.angle_beta   90.00
_cell.angle_gamma   90.00
#
_symmetry.space_group_name_H-M   'P 1'
#
loop_
_entity.id
_entity.type
_entity.pdbx_description
1 polymer ?
#
loop_
_entity_poly.entity_id
_entity_poly.type
_entity_poly.pdbx_seq_one_letter_code
_entity_poly.pdbx_strand_id
1 'polypeptide(L)'
;MSSNGNVYAALTASKLFTGATWPSPSPWPILSRFSEVQSSRLKFALPLPNVLKNHFKLADGPPSSAVGSPDEIKELFPNLFGQSSVMLLPGRDSSEDNKSLRIGVVLSGGQAPGGHTVISGIFDYLQERAKGSKMYGFKGGPAGIMKFKYVELTSDVINLYRNQGGFDMICSGRDKIETPEQLKQAADTVQKLDLDGLVVIGGDDSNTNACILAEYFRGQNLKTRVIGCPKTIDGDLKCKEVPISFGFDTATKIFSELIGNVMVDARSTGKYYHFVRLMGRAASHITLECALQTHPNVTIIGEEVAAQNFTLKNVTGYITDIICKRAELGYNYGVVLIPEGLIDFIPEVQQLISELNEILAHDAVDKEGVWKKKLRSQSCQLFELLPQDIQDQLLLERDPHGNVQVSKIETEKMLIQMIETELEKRRKDGLYNNNFIGRPHFFGYEGRCGLPSKFDSDYCYALGYGAAALLQFGKTGLISSVGNLGAPVEKWTVGGTALTSLMDVERRQGQFKPVIKKAMVELEGAPFKKLASMRDEWALNNRYVSPGPIQFVGPTSNIRNQTLTLELGAQA
;
A
#
# COMPACT_ATOMS: atom_id res chain seq x y z
N MET A 1 31.18 54.50 -30.29
CA MET A 1 30.54 54.89 -29.02
C MET A 1 29.52 53.79 -28.71
N SER A 2 29.96 52.72 -28.04
CA SER A 2 29.73 52.40 -26.60
C SER A 2 28.28 51.98 -26.32
N SER A 3 27.92 50.88 -25.65
CA SER A 3 28.63 49.76 -25.00
C SER A 3 27.54 48.82 -24.44
N ASN A 4 27.84 47.52 -24.34
CA ASN A 4 27.16 46.47 -23.54
C ASN A 4 25.78 46.00 -24.05
N GLY A 5 25.48 44.72 -24.27
CA GLY A 5 26.20 43.48 -24.04
C GLY A 5 25.17 42.37 -23.85
N ASN A 6 25.16 41.33 -24.69
CA ASN A 6 24.89 39.97 -24.22
C ASN A 6 25.35 38.93 -25.23
N VAL A 7 26.08 37.96 -24.70
CA VAL A 7 26.89 36.97 -25.39
C VAL A 7 26.02 35.75 -25.73
N TYR A 8 25.79 35.50 -27.02
CA TYR A 8 25.55 34.15 -27.53
C TYR A 8 26.91 33.54 -27.85
N ALA A 9 27.41 32.66 -26.98
CA ALA A 9 28.58 31.84 -27.27
C ALA A 9 28.27 30.40 -26.91
N ALA A 10 28.07 29.59 -27.95
CA ALA A 10 28.11 28.15 -27.89
C ALA A 10 29.44 27.72 -27.26
N LEU A 11 29.37 27.13 -26.06
CA LEU A 11 30.51 26.46 -25.45
C LEU A 11 30.38 24.97 -25.70
N THR A 12 31.06 24.57 -26.76
CA THR A 12 31.59 23.23 -27.02
C THR A 12 32.14 22.60 -25.73
N ALA A 13 31.50 21.52 -25.30
CA ALA A 13 32.00 20.61 -24.27
C ALA A 13 33.20 19.82 -24.81
N SER A 14 34.37 20.44 -24.87
CA SER A 14 35.62 19.73 -25.16
C SER A 14 36.80 20.47 -24.52
N LYS A 15 36.98 20.25 -23.21
CA LYS A 15 38.23 20.36 -22.41
C LYS A 15 37.86 20.67 -20.97
N LEU A 16 37.52 19.65 -20.19
CA LEU A 16 37.60 19.73 -18.73
C LEU A 16 37.55 18.35 -18.04
N PHE A 17 38.04 17.27 -18.67
CA PHE A 17 38.25 15.99 -17.98
C PHE A 17 39.42 15.23 -18.60
N THR A 18 40.63 15.74 -18.44
CA THR A 18 41.86 14.95 -18.63
C THR A 18 42.40 14.63 -17.24
N GLY A 19 42.12 13.43 -16.73
CA GLY A 19 42.74 12.93 -15.50
C GLY A 19 41.83 12.26 -14.46
N ALA A 20 40.54 12.04 -14.74
CA ALA A 20 39.71 11.23 -13.85
C ALA A 20 39.62 9.80 -14.41
N THR A 21 40.24 8.85 -13.73
CA THR A 21 39.85 7.45 -13.82
C THR A 21 38.35 7.38 -13.50
N TRP A 22 37.54 6.94 -14.46
CA TRP A 22 36.14 6.64 -14.18
C TRP A 22 36.10 5.65 -13.03
N PRO A 23 35.39 5.93 -11.91
CA PRO A 23 35.19 4.92 -10.90
C PRO A 23 34.57 3.70 -11.56
N SER A 24 34.95 2.49 -11.14
CA SER A 24 34.21 1.30 -11.49
C SER A 24 32.71 1.55 -11.25
N PRO A 25 31.80 1.06 -12.13
CA PRO A 25 30.37 1.27 -11.94
C PRO A 25 30.01 0.76 -10.55
N SER A 26 29.62 1.68 -9.67
CA SER A 26 29.14 1.32 -8.33
C SER A 26 27.97 0.35 -8.50
N PRO A 27 27.93 -0.77 -7.77
CA PRO A 27 26.77 -1.65 -7.78
C PRO A 27 25.51 -1.00 -7.18
N TRP A 28 25.66 0.23 -6.64
CA TRP A 28 24.64 1.06 -6.04
C TRP A 28 24.26 2.22 -6.98
N PRO A 29 22.98 2.65 -7.01
CA PRO A 29 22.57 3.85 -7.71
C PRO A 29 23.43 5.06 -7.30
N ILE A 30 23.62 6.00 -8.22
CA ILE A 30 24.26 7.29 -7.90
C ILE A 30 23.46 7.94 -6.77
N LEU A 31 24.11 8.18 -5.63
CA LEU A 31 23.50 8.81 -4.46
C LEU A 31 22.84 10.13 -4.87
N SER A 32 21.53 10.25 -4.62
CA SER A 32 20.82 11.50 -4.76
C SER A 32 21.35 12.51 -3.74
N ARG A 33 21.43 13.79 -4.13
CA ARG A 33 21.71 14.86 -3.16
C ARG A 33 20.49 15.03 -2.27
N PHE A 34 20.62 14.68 -1.00
CA PHE A 34 19.56 14.86 -0.02
C PHE A 34 19.33 16.34 0.31
N SER A 35 18.06 16.70 0.48
CA SER A 35 17.68 17.99 1.06
C SER A 35 18.14 18.09 2.52
N GLU A 36 18.03 19.28 3.11
CA GLU A 36 18.34 19.50 4.51
C GLU A 36 17.47 18.62 5.43
N VAL A 37 16.17 18.52 5.13
CA VAL A 37 15.25 17.67 5.89
C VAL A 37 15.64 16.20 5.78
N GLN A 38 15.89 15.69 4.57
CA GLN A 38 16.35 14.30 4.37
C GLN A 38 17.64 14.01 5.14
N SER A 39 18.60 14.93 5.06
CA SER A 39 19.89 14.82 5.74
C SER A 39 19.75 14.82 7.26
N SER A 40 18.85 15.65 7.82
CA SER A 40 18.58 15.66 9.26
C SER A 40 17.94 14.36 9.76
N ARG A 41 17.19 13.65 8.91
CA ARG A 41 16.50 12.41 9.26
C ARG A 41 17.43 11.21 9.33
N LEU A 42 18.56 11.21 8.62
CA LEU A 42 19.54 10.09 8.63
C LEU A 42 20.05 9.75 10.04
N LYS A 43 20.21 10.78 10.89
CA LYS A 43 20.76 10.64 12.25
C LYS A 43 19.69 10.52 13.33
N PHE A 44 18.42 10.51 12.96
CA PHE A 44 17.32 10.45 13.92
C PHE A 44 17.28 9.07 14.58
N ALA A 45 17.43 9.03 15.92
CA ALA A 45 17.37 7.80 16.68
C ALA A 45 15.93 7.27 16.74
N LEU A 46 15.76 5.98 16.46
CA LEU A 46 14.46 5.32 16.47
C LEU A 46 14.26 4.59 17.80
N PRO A 47 13.21 4.92 18.56
CA PRO A 47 12.89 4.22 19.79
C PRO A 47 12.51 2.76 19.49
N LEU A 48 12.82 1.88 20.43
CA LEU A 48 12.37 0.49 20.42
C LEU A 48 11.33 0.24 21.51
N PRO A 49 10.38 -0.69 21.28
CA PRO A 49 9.58 -1.30 22.34
C PRO A 49 10.45 -1.85 23.47
N ASN A 50 10.02 -1.73 24.72
CA ASN A 50 10.85 -2.11 25.88
C ASN A 50 11.25 -3.59 25.88
N VAL A 51 10.40 -4.46 25.32
CA VAL A 51 10.70 -5.89 25.18
C VAL A 51 11.93 -6.15 24.31
N LEU A 52 12.18 -5.30 23.31
CA LEU A 52 13.32 -5.43 22.39
C LEU A 52 14.62 -4.78 22.92
N LYS A 53 14.54 -3.96 23.97
CA LYS A 53 15.72 -3.32 24.58
C LYS A 53 16.50 -4.24 25.52
N ASN A 54 15.83 -5.23 26.10
CA ASN A 54 16.40 -6.15 27.08
C ASN A 54 16.44 -7.59 26.54
N HIS A 55 16.83 -8.57 27.35
CA HIS A 55 16.62 -9.96 26.97
C HIS A 55 15.12 -10.28 26.93
N PHE A 56 14.74 -11.09 25.96
CA PHE A 56 13.39 -11.58 25.78
C PHE A 56 13.40 -13.08 25.46
N LYS A 57 12.24 -13.70 25.62
CA LYS A 57 11.94 -15.07 25.20
C LYS A 57 10.72 -15.06 24.29
N LEU A 58 10.55 -16.13 23.51
CA LEU A 58 9.32 -16.33 22.74
C LEU A 58 8.30 -17.12 23.53
N ALA A 59 7.04 -16.70 23.46
CA ALA A 59 5.90 -17.45 23.95
C ALA A 59 4.95 -17.76 22.80
N ASP A 60 4.71 -19.04 22.57
CA ASP A 60 3.71 -19.50 21.61
C ASP A 60 2.29 -19.24 22.16
N GLY A 61 1.43 -18.72 21.30
CA GLY A 61 -0.01 -18.59 21.55
C GLY A 61 -0.76 -19.91 21.30
N PRO A 62 -2.10 -19.86 21.22
CA PRO A 62 -2.87 -21.03 20.83
C PRO A 62 -2.60 -21.41 19.36
N PRO A 63 -2.84 -22.68 18.97
CA PRO A 63 -2.88 -23.10 17.57
C PRO A 63 -3.81 -22.22 16.75
N SER A 64 -3.39 -21.87 15.53
CA SER A 64 -4.18 -21.02 14.64
C SER A 64 -4.92 -21.82 13.57
N SER A 65 -5.97 -21.23 13.01
CA SER A 65 -6.68 -21.72 11.82
C SER A 65 -6.74 -20.60 10.79
N ALA A 66 -6.93 -20.96 9.51
CA ALA A 66 -7.12 -19.99 8.44
C ALA A 66 -8.42 -19.19 8.63
N VAL A 67 -8.42 -17.93 8.18
CA VAL A 67 -9.60 -17.05 8.25
C VAL A 67 -10.68 -17.44 7.26
N GLY A 68 -10.32 -18.07 6.14
CA GLY A 68 -11.26 -18.66 5.19
C GLY A 68 -10.74 -19.99 4.65
N SER A 69 -11.67 -20.86 4.23
CA SER A 69 -11.39 -22.18 3.65
C SER A 69 -10.31 -23.00 4.40
N PRO A 70 -10.52 -23.30 5.70
CA PRO A 70 -9.50 -23.91 6.54
C PRO A 70 -9.09 -25.31 6.08
N ASP A 71 -10.00 -26.09 5.50
CA ASP A 71 -9.70 -27.44 5.01
C ASP A 71 -8.80 -27.37 3.76
N GLU A 72 -9.11 -26.49 2.81
CA GLU A 72 -8.29 -26.28 1.61
C GLU A 72 -6.92 -25.69 1.96
N ILE A 73 -6.86 -24.74 2.89
CA ILE A 73 -5.59 -24.17 3.36
C ILE A 73 -4.75 -25.22 4.10
N LYS A 74 -5.38 -26.14 4.84
CA LYS A 74 -4.66 -27.26 5.48
C LYS A 74 -4.06 -28.22 4.45
N GLU A 75 -4.76 -28.49 3.35
CA GLU A 75 -4.24 -29.32 2.25
C GLU A 75 -3.07 -28.64 1.52
N LEU A 76 -3.14 -27.32 1.33
CA LEU A 76 -2.10 -26.54 0.65
C LEU A 76 -0.86 -26.29 1.51
N PHE A 77 -1.02 -26.22 2.84
CA PHE A 77 0.04 -25.88 3.78
C PHE A 77 0.19 -26.91 4.92
N PRO A 78 0.40 -28.21 4.63
CA PRO A 78 0.39 -29.26 5.64
C PRO A 78 1.51 -29.11 6.70
N ASN A 79 2.62 -28.43 6.38
CA ASN A 79 3.73 -28.23 7.30
C ASN A 79 3.60 -26.95 8.14
N LEU A 80 2.80 -25.97 7.71
CA LEU A 80 2.58 -24.70 8.43
C LEU A 80 1.20 -24.61 9.11
N PHE A 81 0.19 -25.34 8.65
CA PHE A 81 -1.17 -25.26 9.19
C PHE A 81 -1.20 -25.63 10.68
N GLY A 82 -2.00 -24.91 11.47
CA GLY A 82 -2.09 -25.13 12.91
C GLY A 82 -0.98 -24.48 13.74
N GLN A 83 0.07 -23.94 13.12
CA GLN A 83 1.17 -23.31 13.88
C GLN A 83 0.66 -22.10 14.68
N SER A 84 1.25 -21.90 15.85
CA SER A 84 0.85 -20.81 16.75
C SER A 84 1.49 -19.48 16.33
N SER A 85 0.76 -18.39 16.50
CA SER A 85 1.36 -17.05 16.56
C SER A 85 2.23 -16.95 17.81
N VAL A 86 3.22 -16.08 17.80
CA VAL A 86 4.20 -15.95 18.89
C VAL A 86 4.30 -14.52 19.38
N MET A 87 4.60 -14.36 20.66
CA MET A 87 4.82 -13.06 21.29
C MET A 87 6.19 -13.02 21.96
N LEU A 88 6.86 -11.88 21.90
CA LEU A 88 8.06 -11.63 22.65
C LEU A 88 7.67 -11.19 24.06
N LEU A 89 8.24 -11.84 25.08
CA LEU A 89 8.04 -11.52 26.48
C LEU A 89 9.38 -11.22 27.16
N PRO A 90 9.43 -10.32 28.16
CA PRO A 90 10.62 -10.12 28.97
C PRO A 90 11.08 -11.43 29.61
N GLY A 91 12.38 -11.72 29.52
CA GLY A 91 12.96 -12.95 30.07
C GLY A 91 14.27 -13.30 29.40
N ARG A 92 15.03 -14.25 29.96
CA ARG A 92 16.20 -14.82 29.30
C ARG A 92 15.84 -16.20 28.78
N ASP A 93 15.98 -16.42 27.47
CA ASP A 93 16.24 -17.75 26.94
C ASP A 93 17.75 -17.97 26.86
N SER A 94 18.22 -19.11 27.36
CA SER A 94 19.64 -19.35 27.62
C SER A 94 20.45 -19.81 26.40
N SER A 95 19.85 -20.01 25.22
CA SER A 95 20.45 -20.85 24.19
C SER A 95 20.86 -20.19 22.87
N GLU A 96 20.46 -18.94 22.55
CA GLU A 96 20.64 -18.43 21.18
C GLU A 96 21.27 -17.03 21.02
N ASP A 97 21.58 -16.33 22.11
CA ASP A 97 22.30 -15.04 22.04
C ASP A 97 23.68 -15.23 21.36
N ASN A 98 24.03 -14.34 20.41
CA ASN A 98 25.31 -14.29 19.67
C ASN A 98 25.55 -15.35 18.57
N LYS A 99 24.55 -16.12 18.12
CA LYS A 99 24.73 -16.92 16.88
C LYS A 99 24.72 -15.99 15.66
N SER A 100 25.78 -16.00 14.85
CA SER A 100 25.83 -15.27 13.58
C SER A 100 24.83 -15.85 12.58
N LEU A 101 24.10 -14.99 11.87
CA LEU A 101 23.07 -15.36 10.90
C LEU A 101 23.40 -14.83 9.51
N ARG A 102 22.93 -15.53 8.48
CA ARG A 102 22.90 -15.06 7.08
C ARG A 102 21.46 -14.81 6.66
N ILE A 103 21.07 -13.55 6.56
CA ILE A 103 19.69 -13.15 6.28
C ILE A 103 19.58 -12.54 4.88
N GLY A 104 18.65 -13.05 4.08
CA GLY A 104 18.18 -12.41 2.87
C GLY A 104 17.00 -11.48 3.14
N VAL A 105 16.89 -10.36 2.42
CA VAL A 105 15.74 -9.45 2.49
C VAL A 105 15.27 -9.08 1.08
N VAL A 106 13.97 -8.93 0.90
CA VAL A 106 13.37 -8.52 -0.37
C VAL A 106 12.26 -7.49 -0.15
N LEU A 107 12.24 -6.45 -0.97
CA LEU A 107 11.15 -5.49 -1.06
C LEU A 107 10.21 -5.90 -2.20
N SER A 108 8.97 -6.25 -1.89
CA SER A 108 8.00 -6.79 -2.85
C SER A 108 6.74 -5.92 -2.95
N GLY A 109 6.25 -5.72 -4.17
CA GLY A 109 5.11 -4.88 -4.47
C GLY A 109 5.43 -3.40 -4.71
N GLY A 110 4.38 -2.57 -4.67
CA GLY A 110 4.52 -1.11 -4.70
C GLY A 110 5.23 -0.58 -3.46
N GLN A 111 5.84 0.60 -3.60
CA GLN A 111 6.57 1.27 -2.54
C GLN A 111 5.62 1.72 -1.42
N ALA A 112 6.14 1.75 -0.20
CA ALA A 112 5.48 2.34 0.95
C ALA A 112 6.54 3.02 1.83
N PRO A 113 6.27 4.21 2.41
CA PRO A 113 7.20 4.87 3.31
C PRO A 113 7.59 3.95 4.48
N GLY A 114 8.89 3.81 4.75
CA GLY A 114 9.41 3.01 5.86
C GLY A 114 10.05 1.67 5.49
N GLY A 115 10.00 1.20 4.24
CA GLY A 115 10.65 -0.07 3.87
C GLY A 115 12.16 -0.12 4.10
N HIS A 116 12.89 0.98 3.84
CA HIS A 116 14.30 1.08 4.24
C HIS A 116 14.50 0.99 5.75
N THR A 117 13.53 1.48 6.52
CA THR A 117 13.57 1.49 7.98
C THR A 117 13.38 0.07 8.54
N VAL A 118 12.52 -0.75 7.92
CA VAL A 118 12.44 -2.19 8.22
C VAL A 118 13.80 -2.86 8.01
N ILE A 119 14.43 -2.62 6.85
CA ILE A 119 15.76 -3.18 6.54
C ILE A 119 16.81 -2.72 7.57
N SER A 120 16.77 -1.44 7.98
CA SER A 120 17.68 -0.93 9.00
C SER A 120 17.45 -1.57 10.38
N GLY A 121 16.20 -1.86 10.76
CA GLY A 121 15.87 -2.55 12.01
C GLY A 121 16.36 -4.00 12.03
N ILE A 122 16.24 -4.71 10.90
CA ILE A 122 16.84 -6.05 10.73
C ILE A 122 18.36 -5.95 10.87
N PHE A 123 18.98 -4.99 10.17
CA PHE A 123 20.44 -4.83 10.19
C PHE A 123 20.97 -4.54 11.60
N ASP A 124 20.36 -3.61 12.32
CA ASP A 124 20.80 -3.20 13.65
C ASP A 124 20.61 -4.33 14.67
N TYR A 125 19.52 -5.09 14.58
CA TYR A 125 19.36 -6.33 15.36
C TYR A 125 20.55 -7.28 15.16
N LEU A 126 20.92 -7.52 13.90
CA LEU A 126 22.02 -8.42 13.56
C LEU A 126 23.36 -7.91 14.09
N GLN A 127 23.61 -6.60 14.05
CA GLN A 127 24.85 -6.02 14.60
C GLN A 127 24.89 -6.05 16.14
N GLU A 128 23.75 -5.88 16.79
CA GLU A 128 23.67 -5.77 18.26
C GLU A 128 23.61 -7.14 18.95
N ARG A 129 22.84 -8.09 18.40
CA ARG A 129 22.46 -9.34 19.07
C ARG A 129 22.97 -10.62 18.40
N ALA A 130 23.41 -10.53 17.15
CA ALA A 130 23.88 -11.65 16.34
C ALA A 130 25.20 -11.30 15.63
N LYS A 131 26.21 -10.83 16.38
CA LYS A 131 27.47 -10.32 15.82
C LYS A 131 28.13 -11.31 14.84
N GLY A 132 28.69 -10.77 13.76
CA GLY A 132 29.26 -11.56 12.66
C GLY A 132 28.23 -11.99 11.60
N SER A 133 26.97 -11.59 11.75
CA SER A 133 25.93 -11.81 10.75
C SER A 133 26.19 -11.08 9.43
N LYS A 134 25.61 -11.62 8.35
CA LYS A 134 25.58 -11.00 7.02
C LYS A 134 24.15 -10.80 6.55
N MET A 135 23.92 -9.72 5.82
CA MET A 135 22.61 -9.41 5.24
C MET A 135 22.72 -9.19 3.73
N TYR A 136 21.80 -9.79 2.97
CA TYR A 136 21.76 -9.74 1.52
C TYR A 136 20.43 -9.18 1.04
N GLY A 137 20.46 -8.13 0.23
CA GLY A 137 19.27 -7.54 -0.38
C GLY A 137 19.05 -8.04 -1.80
N PHE A 138 17.93 -8.71 -2.06
CA PHE A 138 17.56 -9.19 -3.39
C PHE A 138 17.03 -8.05 -4.26
N LYS A 139 17.60 -7.89 -5.45
CA LYS A 139 17.34 -6.75 -6.33
C LYS A 139 16.07 -6.94 -7.15
N GLY A 140 15.20 -5.92 -7.15
CA GLY A 140 14.02 -5.87 -8.01
C GLY A 140 12.91 -6.85 -7.60
N GLY A 141 12.75 -7.09 -6.29
CA GLY A 141 11.69 -7.94 -5.75
C GLY A 141 11.94 -9.44 -5.87
N PRO A 142 10.89 -10.28 -5.87
CA PRO A 142 11.02 -11.74 -5.82
C PRO A 142 11.80 -12.35 -7.00
N ALA A 143 11.80 -11.69 -8.17
CA ALA A 143 12.69 -12.08 -9.28
C ALA A 143 14.17 -12.08 -8.90
N GLY A 144 14.60 -11.20 -7.99
CA GLY A 144 15.96 -11.18 -7.49
C GLY A 144 16.35 -12.47 -6.77
N ILE A 145 15.41 -13.05 -6.02
CA ILE A 145 15.59 -14.35 -5.36
C ILE A 145 15.73 -15.44 -6.42
N MET A 146 14.78 -15.54 -7.35
CA MET A 146 14.79 -16.60 -8.36
C MET A 146 16.00 -16.54 -9.30
N LYS A 147 16.47 -15.33 -9.63
CA LYS A 147 17.55 -15.10 -10.60
C LYS A 147 18.93 -14.92 -9.96
N PHE A 148 19.08 -15.20 -8.67
CA PHE A 148 20.33 -15.03 -7.92
C PHE A 148 20.93 -13.60 -8.03
N LYS A 149 20.07 -12.58 -8.01
CA LYS A 149 20.47 -11.16 -8.11
C LYS A 149 20.34 -10.47 -6.76
N TYR A 150 21.47 -10.24 -6.10
CA TYR A 150 21.52 -9.63 -4.77
C TYR A 150 22.73 -8.71 -4.61
N VAL A 151 22.74 -8.00 -3.49
CA VAL A 151 23.87 -7.21 -2.98
C VAL A 151 24.03 -7.46 -1.48
N GLU A 152 25.26 -7.46 -0.99
CA GLU A 152 25.51 -7.46 0.46
C GLU A 152 25.21 -6.07 1.02
N LEU A 153 24.39 -6.02 2.08
CA LEU A 153 23.98 -4.80 2.75
C LEU A 153 24.89 -4.56 3.96
N THR A 154 25.79 -3.59 3.83
CA THR A 154 26.76 -3.20 4.87
C THR A 154 26.32 -1.91 5.57
N SER A 155 26.98 -1.55 6.67
CA SER A 155 26.72 -0.30 7.39
C SER A 155 26.82 0.93 6.48
N ASP A 156 27.80 0.96 5.56
CA ASP A 156 27.99 2.06 4.61
C ASP A 156 26.79 2.23 3.70
N VAL A 157 26.14 1.13 3.30
CA VAL A 157 24.93 1.17 2.46
C VAL A 157 23.74 1.58 3.31
N ILE A 158 23.51 0.91 4.44
CA ILE A 158 22.34 1.13 5.30
C ILE A 158 22.26 2.57 5.78
N ASN A 159 23.39 3.16 6.16
CA ASN A 159 23.46 4.53 6.67
C ASN A 159 23.03 5.60 5.66
N LEU A 160 23.01 5.28 4.36
CA LEU A 160 22.54 6.19 3.31
C LEU A 160 21.01 6.26 3.23
N TYR A 161 20.29 5.25 3.71
CA TYR A 161 18.84 5.10 3.52
C TYR A 161 18.04 5.17 4.83
N ARG A 162 18.70 5.39 5.98
CA ARG A 162 18.02 5.49 7.27
C ARG A 162 16.96 6.58 7.24
N ASN A 163 15.75 6.23 7.66
CA ASN A 163 14.59 7.13 7.72
C ASN A 163 14.24 7.81 6.38
N GLN A 164 14.66 7.24 5.25
CA GLN A 164 14.28 7.72 3.92
C GLN A 164 13.02 7.00 3.42
N GLY A 165 12.34 7.64 2.48
CA GLY A 165 11.22 7.04 1.73
C GLY A 165 11.71 6.24 0.53
N GLY A 166 10.78 5.56 -0.15
CA GLY A 166 11.08 4.77 -1.34
C GLY A 166 11.66 3.38 -1.04
N PHE A 167 11.87 2.59 -2.09
CA PHE A 167 12.46 1.23 -2.06
C PHE A 167 13.74 1.12 -2.91
N ASP A 168 14.32 2.26 -3.27
CA ASP A 168 15.43 2.39 -4.22
C ASP A 168 16.77 1.79 -3.76
N MET A 169 16.94 1.48 -2.47
CA MET A 169 18.08 0.71 -1.95
C MET A 169 18.33 -0.60 -2.72
N ILE A 170 17.27 -1.38 -2.98
CA ILE A 170 17.35 -2.66 -3.70
C ILE A 170 16.27 -2.80 -4.79
N CYS A 171 15.45 -1.78 -4.99
CA CYS A 171 14.25 -1.78 -5.84
C CYS A 171 13.24 -2.87 -5.45
N SER A 172 12.04 -2.79 -6.02
CA SER A 172 11.00 -3.80 -5.83
C SER A 172 10.49 -4.36 -7.15
N GLY A 173 9.70 -5.42 -7.04
CA GLY A 173 9.06 -6.13 -8.14
C GLY A 173 7.79 -6.81 -7.67
N ARG A 174 6.99 -7.30 -8.61
CA ARG A 174 5.68 -7.93 -8.36
C ARG A 174 5.65 -9.41 -8.80
N ASP A 175 6.81 -10.00 -9.05
CA ASP A 175 6.90 -11.38 -9.51
C ASP A 175 6.29 -12.36 -8.52
N LYS A 176 5.59 -13.35 -9.05
CA LYS A 176 5.02 -14.46 -8.28
C LYS A 176 6.00 -15.64 -8.23
N ILE A 177 5.95 -16.39 -7.13
CA ILE A 177 6.67 -17.65 -6.98
C ILE A 177 5.62 -18.73 -6.78
N GLU A 178 5.15 -19.30 -7.89
CA GLU A 178 4.06 -20.27 -7.92
C GLU A 178 4.49 -21.62 -8.52
N THR A 179 5.35 -21.63 -9.54
CA THR A 179 5.68 -22.88 -10.24
C THR A 179 6.76 -23.69 -9.49
N PRO A 180 6.78 -25.03 -9.64
CA PRO A 180 7.83 -25.87 -9.07
C PRO A 180 9.25 -25.42 -9.46
N GLU A 181 9.44 -24.93 -10.68
CA GLU A 181 10.73 -24.41 -11.16
C GLU A 181 11.13 -23.14 -10.43
N GLN A 182 10.18 -22.22 -10.21
CA GLN A 182 10.40 -20.98 -9.46
C GLN A 182 10.74 -21.25 -7.99
N LEU A 183 10.03 -22.19 -7.38
CA LEU A 183 10.29 -22.64 -6.00
C LEU A 183 11.68 -23.27 -5.87
N LYS A 184 12.06 -24.12 -6.83
CA LYS A 184 13.40 -24.71 -6.89
C LYS A 184 14.48 -23.65 -7.07
N GLN A 185 14.28 -22.67 -7.97
CA GLN A 185 15.21 -21.55 -8.14
C GLN A 185 15.42 -20.73 -6.85
N ALA A 186 14.34 -20.51 -6.09
CA ALA A 186 14.43 -19.86 -4.79
C ALA A 186 15.20 -20.73 -3.78
N ALA A 187 14.92 -22.04 -3.70
CA ALA A 187 15.65 -22.97 -2.85
C ALA A 187 17.16 -23.05 -3.17
N ASP A 188 17.50 -23.18 -4.45
CA ASP A 188 18.89 -23.19 -4.92
C ASP A 188 19.62 -21.90 -4.50
N THR A 189 18.93 -20.75 -4.57
CA THR A 189 19.50 -19.46 -4.19
C THR A 189 19.79 -19.38 -2.69
N VAL A 190 18.82 -19.74 -1.84
CA VAL A 190 19.01 -19.67 -0.38
C VAL A 190 20.05 -20.67 0.11
N GLN A 191 20.16 -21.84 -0.54
CA GLN A 191 21.20 -22.83 -0.26
C GLN A 191 22.60 -22.35 -0.70
N LYS A 192 22.74 -21.79 -1.91
CA LYS A 192 24.02 -21.25 -2.41
C LYS A 192 24.57 -20.12 -1.54
N LEU A 193 23.70 -19.29 -0.98
CA LEU A 193 24.07 -18.22 -0.05
C LEU A 193 24.18 -18.68 1.41
N ASP A 194 23.83 -19.95 1.67
CA ASP A 194 23.78 -20.55 3.00
C ASP A 194 22.91 -19.73 3.97
N LEU A 195 21.74 -19.25 3.51
CA LEU A 195 20.87 -18.38 4.30
C LEU A 195 20.22 -19.13 5.46
N ASP A 196 20.28 -18.55 6.65
CA ASP A 196 19.52 -19.00 7.81
C ASP A 196 18.08 -18.44 7.78
N GLY A 197 17.88 -17.27 7.16
CA GLY A 197 16.57 -16.65 7.05
C GLY A 197 16.36 -15.78 5.82
N LEU A 198 15.09 -15.58 5.47
CA LEU A 198 14.61 -14.71 4.40
C LEU A 198 13.46 -13.85 4.93
N VAL A 199 13.59 -12.52 4.83
CA VAL A 199 12.52 -11.58 5.17
C VAL A 199 11.86 -11.04 3.90
N VAL A 200 10.56 -11.28 3.76
CA VAL A 200 9.73 -10.78 2.65
C VAL A 200 8.93 -9.58 3.12
N ILE A 201 9.31 -8.38 2.66
CA ILE A 201 8.65 -7.13 3.03
C ILE A 201 7.66 -6.76 1.94
N GLY A 202 6.36 -6.90 2.21
CA GLY A 202 5.38 -6.85 1.13
C GLY A 202 3.91 -6.84 1.58
N GLY A 203 3.01 -6.84 0.60
CA GLY A 203 1.55 -6.81 0.83
C GLY A 203 0.97 -8.20 1.01
N ASP A 204 -0.32 -8.34 0.79
CA ASP A 204 -1.06 -9.61 0.74
C ASP A 204 -0.45 -10.59 -0.28
N ASP A 205 -0.26 -10.17 -1.53
CA ASP A 205 0.34 -11.01 -2.58
C ASP A 205 1.78 -11.44 -2.21
N SER A 206 2.56 -10.54 -1.64
CA SER A 206 3.95 -10.81 -1.26
C SER A 206 4.05 -11.75 -0.06
N ASN A 207 3.19 -11.59 0.94
CA ASN A 207 3.16 -12.45 2.11
C ASN A 207 2.50 -13.80 1.79
N THR A 208 1.68 -13.88 0.73
CA THR A 208 1.27 -15.15 0.11
C THR A 208 2.49 -15.90 -0.42
N ASN A 209 3.37 -15.25 -1.21
CA ASN A 209 4.65 -15.84 -1.63
C ASN A 209 5.51 -16.26 -0.41
N ALA A 210 5.53 -15.45 0.65
CA ALA A 210 6.29 -15.77 1.86
C ALA A 210 5.78 -17.06 2.54
N CYS A 211 4.46 -17.27 2.59
CA CYS A 211 3.85 -18.49 3.13
C CYS A 211 4.17 -19.71 2.26
N ILE A 212 4.06 -19.58 0.93
CA ILE A 212 4.41 -20.64 -0.03
C ILE A 212 5.89 -21.03 0.09
N LEU A 213 6.79 -20.05 0.17
CA LEU A 213 8.23 -20.30 0.36
C LEU A 213 8.51 -20.97 1.71
N ALA A 214 7.86 -20.51 2.79
CA ALA A 214 8.02 -21.10 4.12
C ALA A 214 7.59 -22.57 4.15
N GLU A 215 6.46 -22.90 3.52
CA GLU A 215 5.94 -24.26 3.39
C GLU A 215 6.89 -25.14 2.57
N TYR A 216 7.29 -24.66 1.40
CA TYR A 216 8.21 -25.38 0.52
C TYR A 216 9.56 -25.65 1.20
N PHE A 217 10.16 -24.65 1.85
CA PHE A 217 11.44 -24.79 2.54
C PHE A 217 11.34 -25.74 3.74
N ARG A 218 10.23 -25.70 4.51
CA ARG A 218 9.99 -26.61 5.63
C ARG A 218 9.78 -28.05 5.12
N GLY A 219 8.98 -28.25 4.07
CA GLY A 219 8.76 -29.58 3.47
C GLY A 219 10.02 -30.21 2.86
N GLN A 220 10.95 -29.40 2.38
CA GLN A 220 12.26 -29.84 1.87
C GLN A 220 13.35 -29.94 2.96
N ASN A 221 12.99 -29.76 4.24
CA ASN A 221 13.93 -29.74 5.37
C ASN A 221 15.10 -28.77 5.20
N LEU A 222 14.87 -27.62 4.56
CA LEU A 222 15.89 -26.58 4.44
C LEU A 222 16.09 -25.87 5.78
N LYS A 223 17.33 -25.44 6.04
CA LYS A 223 17.62 -24.63 7.24
C LYS A 223 16.99 -23.24 7.17
N THR A 224 16.80 -22.70 5.97
CA THR A 224 16.33 -21.34 5.75
C THR A 224 14.90 -21.16 6.25
N ARG A 225 14.70 -20.17 7.11
CA ARG A 225 13.40 -19.75 7.63
C ARG A 225 12.87 -18.52 6.89
N VAL A 226 11.55 -18.36 6.80
CA VAL A 226 10.93 -17.24 6.06
C VAL A 226 10.00 -16.47 6.98
N ILE A 227 10.17 -15.15 7.04
CA ILE A 227 9.34 -14.23 7.82
C ILE A 227 8.81 -13.12 6.90
N GLY A 228 7.53 -12.78 7.07
CA GLY A 228 6.88 -11.67 6.38
C GLY A 228 7.00 -10.35 7.15
N CYS A 229 6.80 -9.21 6.47
CA CYS A 229 6.53 -7.91 7.10
C CYS A 229 5.33 -7.22 6.41
N PRO A 230 4.42 -6.58 7.17
CA PRO A 230 3.14 -6.11 6.68
C PRO A 230 3.22 -4.73 6.01
N LYS A 231 3.54 -4.72 4.72
CA LYS A 231 3.72 -3.51 3.91
C LYS A 231 2.52 -3.29 3.02
N THR A 232 1.84 -2.16 3.13
CA THR A 232 0.94 -1.66 2.07
C THR A 232 0.43 -0.29 2.50
N ILE A 233 0.38 0.66 1.55
CA ILE A 233 -0.26 1.95 1.83
C ILE A 233 -1.78 1.82 1.86
N ASP A 234 -2.35 0.71 1.35
CA ASP A 234 -3.79 0.54 1.17
C ASP A 234 -4.51 0.18 2.48
N GLY A 235 -3.77 -0.15 3.54
CA GLY A 235 -4.32 -0.46 4.86
C GLY A 235 -5.10 -1.78 4.93
N ASP A 236 -4.97 -2.64 3.92
CA ASP A 236 -5.77 -3.85 3.70
C ASP A 236 -5.10 -5.15 4.17
N LEU A 237 -3.89 -5.08 4.74
CA LEU A 237 -3.23 -6.20 5.40
C LEU A 237 -3.32 -6.02 6.92
N LYS A 238 -4.43 -6.47 7.51
CA LYS A 238 -4.74 -6.30 8.94
C LYS A 238 -5.15 -7.61 9.61
N CYS A 239 -4.81 -7.71 10.89
CA CYS A 239 -5.40 -8.65 11.84
C CYS A 239 -5.26 -8.09 13.27
N LYS A 240 -5.68 -8.83 14.29
CA LYS A 240 -5.60 -8.38 15.68
C LYS A 240 -4.17 -8.00 16.10
N GLU A 241 -3.18 -8.79 15.69
CA GLU A 241 -1.77 -8.56 16.02
C GLU A 241 -1.07 -7.58 15.06
N VAL A 242 -1.65 -7.35 13.88
CA VAL A 242 -1.19 -6.37 12.87
C VAL A 242 -2.32 -5.35 12.66
N PRO A 243 -2.48 -4.35 13.56
CA PRO A 243 -3.62 -3.43 13.49
C PRO A 243 -3.61 -2.55 12.24
N ILE A 244 -2.43 -2.29 11.68
CA ILE A 244 -2.25 -1.53 10.45
C ILE A 244 -0.99 -1.99 9.71
N SER A 245 -1.00 -1.93 8.39
CA SER A 245 0.20 -2.10 7.57
C SER A 245 1.03 -0.81 7.55
N PHE A 246 2.36 -0.94 7.46
CA PHE A 246 3.21 0.25 7.44
C PHE A 246 3.11 1.01 6.10
N GLY A 247 3.31 2.33 6.18
CA GLY A 247 3.23 3.28 5.08
C GLY A 247 1.85 3.89 4.87
N PHE A 248 0.79 3.28 5.42
CA PHE A 248 -0.57 3.84 5.42
C PHE A 248 -0.62 5.21 6.11
N ASP A 249 0.03 5.36 7.27
CA ASP A 249 0.08 6.61 8.04
C ASP A 249 0.73 7.75 7.26
N THR A 250 1.91 7.51 6.70
CA THR A 250 2.61 8.52 5.91
C THR A 250 1.84 8.89 4.64
N ALA A 251 1.34 7.89 3.88
CA ALA A 251 0.67 8.15 2.61
C ALA A 251 -0.62 8.96 2.80
N THR A 252 -1.44 8.59 3.78
CA THR A 252 -2.72 9.29 4.07
C THR A 252 -2.50 10.69 4.61
N LYS A 253 -1.43 10.96 5.37
CA LYS A 253 -1.06 12.33 5.77
C LYS A 253 -0.69 13.21 4.57
N ILE A 254 0.10 12.69 3.63
CA ILE A 254 0.46 13.41 2.40
C ILE A 254 -0.80 13.69 1.57
N PHE A 255 -1.65 12.68 1.36
CA PHE A 255 -2.88 12.86 0.59
C PHE A 255 -3.83 13.86 1.27
N SER A 256 -3.97 13.80 2.59
CA SER A 256 -4.83 14.71 3.35
C SER A 256 -4.31 16.14 3.35
N GLU A 257 -2.99 16.36 3.33
CA GLU A 257 -2.39 17.68 3.10
C GLU A 257 -2.80 18.24 1.73
N LEU A 258 -2.60 17.46 0.66
CA LEU A 258 -2.95 17.88 -0.71
C LEU A 258 -4.45 18.16 -0.86
N ILE A 259 -5.29 17.29 -0.31
CA ILE A 259 -6.76 17.46 -0.29
C ILE A 259 -7.13 18.71 0.50
N GLY A 260 -6.56 18.92 1.68
CA GLY A 260 -6.81 20.11 2.50
C GLY A 260 -6.44 21.41 1.76
N ASN A 261 -5.34 21.41 1.01
CA ASN A 261 -4.94 22.54 0.16
C ASN A 261 -5.94 22.77 -0.98
N VAL A 262 -6.39 21.71 -1.65
CA VAL A 262 -7.44 21.77 -2.67
C VAL A 262 -8.75 22.34 -2.10
N MET A 263 -9.14 21.94 -0.89
CA MET A 263 -10.33 22.46 -0.21
C MET A 263 -10.23 23.96 0.10
N VAL A 264 -9.06 24.42 0.54
CA VAL A 264 -8.81 25.85 0.77
C VAL A 264 -8.90 26.62 -0.55
N ASP A 265 -8.37 26.10 -1.65
CA ASP A 265 -8.48 26.71 -2.98
C ASP A 265 -9.94 26.75 -3.49
N ALA A 266 -10.67 25.64 -3.36
CA ALA A 266 -12.08 25.55 -3.73
C ALA A 266 -12.93 26.61 -2.99
N ARG A 267 -12.70 26.77 -1.67
CA ARG A 267 -13.36 27.81 -0.86
C ARG A 267 -12.93 29.23 -1.26
N SER A 268 -11.67 29.41 -1.65
CA SER A 268 -11.13 30.73 -2.01
C SER A 268 -11.65 31.22 -3.36
N THR A 269 -11.83 30.32 -4.31
CA THR A 269 -12.26 30.66 -5.68
C THR A 269 -13.77 30.55 -5.89
N GLY A 270 -14.46 29.71 -5.11
CA GLY A 270 -15.91 29.62 -5.10
C GLY A 270 -16.55 28.97 -6.34
N LYS A 271 -15.77 28.31 -7.22
CA LYS A 271 -16.22 27.95 -8.58
C LYS A 271 -15.89 26.54 -9.08
N TYR A 272 -15.13 25.74 -8.35
CA TYR A 272 -14.66 24.43 -8.82
C TYR A 272 -15.16 23.29 -7.95
N TYR A 273 -15.58 22.20 -8.60
CA TYR A 273 -15.78 20.91 -7.94
C TYR A 273 -14.57 20.03 -8.21
N HIS A 274 -13.80 19.71 -7.17
CA HIS A 274 -12.61 18.87 -7.27
C HIS A 274 -12.98 17.41 -7.00
N PHE A 275 -12.65 16.54 -7.95
CA PHE A 275 -12.84 15.09 -7.84
C PHE A 275 -11.48 14.46 -7.63
N VAL A 276 -11.22 14.04 -6.39
CA VAL A 276 -9.94 13.48 -5.98
C VAL A 276 -10.07 11.97 -5.90
N ARG A 277 -9.50 11.29 -6.89
CA ARG A 277 -9.29 9.84 -6.85
C ARG A 277 -8.08 9.53 -5.97
N LEU A 278 -8.22 8.55 -5.10
CA LEU A 278 -7.17 8.10 -4.18
C LEU A 278 -6.79 6.66 -4.49
N MET A 279 -5.48 6.38 -4.48
CA MET A 279 -5.01 4.99 -4.51
C MET A 279 -5.62 4.18 -3.35
N GLY A 280 -5.74 2.87 -3.54
CA GLY A 280 -6.49 1.99 -2.66
C GLY A 280 -7.31 1.02 -3.50
N ARG A 281 -6.63 0.06 -4.11
CA ARG A 281 -7.19 -0.81 -5.14
C ARG A 281 -8.40 -1.59 -4.64
N ALA A 282 -8.20 -2.34 -3.56
CA ALA A 282 -9.15 -3.34 -3.11
C ALA A 282 -10.07 -2.85 -1.99
N ALA A 283 -9.71 -1.80 -1.27
CA ALA A 283 -10.45 -1.32 -0.10
C ALA A 283 -10.41 0.21 -0.01
N SER A 284 -11.41 0.80 0.65
CA SER A 284 -11.54 2.26 0.75
C SER A 284 -10.86 2.89 1.98
N HIS A 285 -9.91 2.19 2.63
CA HIS A 285 -9.29 2.67 3.88
C HIS A 285 -8.60 4.03 3.72
N ILE A 286 -7.86 4.24 2.63
CA ILE A 286 -7.20 5.53 2.34
C ILE A 286 -8.25 6.64 2.20
N THR A 287 -9.31 6.40 1.41
CA THR A 287 -10.39 7.36 1.19
C THR A 287 -11.09 7.70 2.51
N LEU A 288 -11.36 6.70 3.34
CA LEU A 288 -11.99 6.88 4.65
C LEU A 288 -11.10 7.70 5.60
N GLU A 289 -9.81 7.39 5.69
CA GLU A 289 -8.87 8.17 6.50
C GLU A 289 -8.77 9.62 6.04
N CYS A 290 -8.60 9.84 4.72
CA CYS A 290 -8.51 11.20 4.18
C CYS A 290 -9.81 11.98 4.42
N ALA A 291 -10.98 11.34 4.33
CA ALA A 291 -12.25 11.97 4.63
C ALA A 291 -12.35 12.41 6.10
N LEU A 292 -11.94 11.55 7.04
CA LEU A 292 -11.93 11.87 8.46
C LEU A 292 -10.92 12.98 8.82
N GLN A 293 -9.83 13.12 8.06
CA GLN A 293 -8.85 14.20 8.26
C GLN A 293 -9.25 15.54 7.63
N THR A 294 -10.08 15.54 6.58
CA THR A 294 -10.29 16.74 5.74
C THR A 294 -11.74 17.21 5.63
N HIS A 295 -12.72 16.36 5.95
CA HIS A 295 -14.16 16.67 5.92
C HIS A 295 -14.67 17.13 4.52
N PRO A 296 -14.50 16.31 3.46
CA PRO A 296 -14.99 16.63 2.13
C PRO A 296 -16.52 16.67 2.07
N ASN A 297 -17.05 17.31 1.03
CA ASN A 297 -18.50 17.35 0.84
C ASN A 297 -19.06 15.98 0.44
N VAL A 298 -18.29 15.22 -0.34
CA VAL A 298 -18.68 13.86 -0.70
C VAL A 298 -17.51 12.91 -0.49
N THR A 299 -17.79 11.77 0.12
CA THR A 299 -16.88 10.64 0.22
C THR A 299 -17.62 9.40 -0.24
N ILE A 300 -17.08 8.71 -1.24
CA ILE A 300 -17.59 7.42 -1.68
C ILE A 300 -16.79 6.31 -0.99
N ILE A 301 -17.49 5.35 -0.38
CA ILE A 301 -16.89 4.13 0.18
C ILE A 301 -17.35 2.96 -0.67
N GLY A 302 -16.40 2.27 -1.33
CA GLY A 302 -16.71 1.17 -2.24
C GLY A 302 -17.48 0.04 -1.55
N GLU A 303 -17.09 -0.31 -0.34
CA GLU A 303 -17.75 -1.33 0.47
C GLU A 303 -19.23 -1.01 0.73
N GLU A 304 -19.58 0.27 0.93
CA GLU A 304 -20.96 0.73 1.07
C GLU A 304 -21.72 0.64 -0.26
N VAL A 305 -21.08 1.06 -1.36
CA VAL A 305 -21.64 0.96 -2.73
C VAL A 305 -22.01 -0.49 -3.05
N ALA A 306 -21.13 -1.44 -2.73
CA ALA A 306 -21.37 -2.86 -2.97
C ALA A 306 -22.49 -3.40 -2.06
N ALA A 307 -22.45 -3.08 -0.76
CA ALA A 307 -23.45 -3.53 0.20
C ALA A 307 -24.87 -3.04 -0.13
N GLN A 308 -25.00 -1.83 -0.67
CA GLN A 308 -26.30 -1.25 -1.06
C GLN A 308 -26.71 -1.57 -2.51
N ASN A 309 -25.89 -2.33 -3.25
CA ASN A 309 -26.10 -2.63 -4.68
C ASN A 309 -26.29 -1.37 -5.52
N PHE A 310 -25.53 -0.31 -5.23
CA PHE A 310 -25.63 0.93 -5.99
C PHE A 310 -25.12 0.74 -7.42
N THR A 311 -25.93 1.20 -8.38
CA THR A 311 -25.54 1.32 -9.78
C THR A 311 -24.63 2.53 -9.98
N LEU A 312 -23.94 2.59 -11.12
CA LEU A 312 -23.15 3.76 -11.50
C LEU A 312 -24.03 5.03 -11.56
N LYS A 313 -25.30 4.87 -12.00
CA LYS A 313 -26.29 5.94 -12.00
C LYS A 313 -26.71 6.39 -10.59
N ASN A 314 -26.77 5.47 -9.61
CA ASN A 314 -27.04 5.86 -8.22
C ASN A 314 -25.91 6.71 -7.66
N VAL A 315 -24.65 6.32 -7.91
CA VAL A 315 -23.48 7.08 -7.47
C VAL A 315 -23.43 8.47 -8.10
N THR A 316 -23.60 8.57 -9.42
CA THR A 316 -23.60 9.88 -10.11
C THR A 316 -24.79 10.74 -9.71
N GLY A 317 -25.97 10.15 -9.55
CA GLY A 317 -27.18 10.83 -9.06
C GLY A 317 -26.98 11.42 -7.67
N TYR A 318 -26.44 10.64 -6.73
CA TYR A 318 -26.15 11.10 -5.36
C TYR A 318 -25.21 12.32 -5.34
N ILE A 319 -24.11 12.26 -6.10
CA ILE A 319 -23.17 13.39 -6.20
C ILE A 319 -23.87 14.62 -6.82
N THR A 320 -24.65 14.41 -7.88
CA THR A 320 -25.38 15.48 -8.58
C THR A 320 -26.42 16.15 -7.68
N ASP A 321 -27.13 15.38 -6.87
CA ASP A 321 -28.12 15.90 -5.91
C ASP A 321 -27.47 16.82 -4.87
N ILE A 322 -26.28 16.45 -4.37
CA ILE A 322 -25.52 17.30 -3.45
C ILE A 322 -25.05 18.57 -4.16
N ILE A 323 -24.57 18.48 -5.40
CA ILE A 323 -24.16 19.66 -6.18
C ILE A 323 -25.34 20.63 -6.37
N CYS A 324 -26.52 20.13 -6.72
CA CYS A 324 -27.73 20.95 -6.87
C CYS A 324 -28.11 21.63 -5.55
N LYS A 325 -28.19 20.88 -4.44
CA LYS A 325 -28.53 21.43 -3.11
C LYS A 325 -27.52 22.48 -2.64
N ARG A 326 -26.22 22.24 -2.87
CA ARG A 326 -25.17 23.21 -2.56
C ARG A 326 -25.30 24.47 -3.40
N ALA A 327 -25.66 24.35 -4.66
CA ALA A 327 -25.87 25.49 -5.54
C ALA A 327 -27.07 26.35 -5.10
N GLU A 328 -28.14 25.75 -4.57
CA GLU A 328 -29.26 26.47 -3.93
C GLU A 328 -28.81 27.28 -2.70
N LEU A 329 -27.81 26.78 -1.97
CA LEU A 329 -27.17 27.48 -0.85
C LEU A 329 -26.12 28.51 -1.29
N GLY A 330 -25.93 28.72 -2.60
CA GLY A 330 -24.94 29.64 -3.16
C GLY A 330 -23.52 29.05 -3.28
N TYR A 331 -23.33 27.76 -3.03
CA TYR A 331 -22.04 27.08 -3.15
C TYR A 331 -21.89 26.36 -4.49
N ASN A 332 -21.17 26.99 -5.41
CA ASN A 332 -20.82 26.41 -6.72
C ASN A 332 -19.44 25.73 -6.74
N TYR A 333 -19.02 25.21 -5.58
CA TYR A 333 -17.75 24.51 -5.40
C TYR A 333 -17.91 23.37 -4.39
N GLY A 334 -16.98 22.42 -4.43
CA GLY A 334 -16.93 21.33 -3.48
C GLY A 334 -15.77 20.38 -3.73
N VAL A 335 -15.61 19.40 -2.84
CA VAL A 335 -14.59 18.34 -2.97
C VAL A 335 -15.24 16.97 -2.79
N VAL A 336 -14.95 16.07 -3.73
CA VAL A 336 -15.44 14.69 -3.80
C VAL A 336 -14.24 13.75 -3.71
N LEU A 337 -14.22 12.85 -2.73
CA LEU A 337 -13.20 11.80 -2.60
C LEU A 337 -13.72 10.47 -3.14
N ILE A 338 -12.91 9.81 -3.97
CA ILE A 338 -13.27 8.59 -4.69
C ILE A 338 -12.14 7.55 -4.52
N PRO A 339 -12.41 6.32 -4.08
CA PRO A 339 -11.42 5.24 -4.11
C PRO A 339 -11.17 4.82 -5.57
N GLU A 340 -9.90 4.59 -5.95
CA GLU A 340 -9.56 4.15 -7.32
C GLU A 340 -10.24 2.83 -7.70
N GLY A 341 -10.50 1.97 -6.71
CA GLY A 341 -11.18 0.70 -6.90
C GLY A 341 -12.70 0.79 -7.04
N LEU A 342 -13.32 1.99 -7.03
CA LEU A 342 -14.78 2.14 -7.00
C LEU A 342 -15.52 1.28 -8.05
N ILE A 343 -14.97 1.17 -9.25
CA ILE A 343 -15.55 0.37 -10.34
C ILE A 343 -15.66 -1.12 -9.99
N ASP A 344 -14.71 -1.65 -9.19
CA ASP A 344 -14.72 -3.03 -8.71
C ASP A 344 -15.72 -3.23 -7.57
N PHE A 345 -16.40 -2.18 -7.10
CA PHE A 345 -17.46 -2.27 -6.08
C PHE A 345 -18.87 -2.08 -6.63
N ILE A 346 -19.02 -1.68 -7.90
CA ILE A 346 -20.31 -1.48 -8.54
C ILE A 346 -20.71 -2.81 -9.23
N PRO A 347 -21.76 -3.53 -8.77
CA PRO A 347 -22.04 -4.88 -9.25
C PRO A 347 -22.26 -5.00 -10.76
N GLU A 348 -22.96 -4.04 -11.37
CA GLU A 348 -23.18 -4.02 -12.83
C GLU A 348 -21.88 -3.81 -13.62
N VAL A 349 -20.91 -3.05 -13.05
CA VAL A 349 -19.59 -2.84 -13.66
C VAL A 349 -18.72 -4.08 -13.46
N GLN A 350 -18.77 -4.74 -12.31
CA GLN A 350 -18.10 -6.03 -12.09
C GLN A 350 -18.57 -7.08 -13.09
N GLN A 351 -19.88 -7.18 -13.32
CA GLN A 351 -20.45 -8.11 -14.29
C GLN A 351 -19.94 -7.80 -15.71
N LEU A 352 -19.94 -6.52 -16.10
CA LEU A 352 -19.37 -6.08 -17.37
C LEU A 352 -17.88 -6.44 -17.47
N ILE A 353 -17.07 -6.15 -16.45
CA ILE A 353 -15.63 -6.48 -16.41
C ILE A 353 -15.41 -7.99 -16.54
N SER A 354 -16.22 -8.81 -15.86
CA SER A 354 -16.13 -10.26 -15.93
C SER A 354 -16.41 -10.78 -17.34
N GLU A 355 -17.47 -10.28 -17.99
CA GLU A 355 -17.79 -10.63 -19.38
C GLU A 355 -16.67 -10.17 -20.35
N LEU A 356 -16.13 -8.97 -20.15
CA LEU A 356 -15.00 -8.46 -20.93
C LEU A 356 -13.75 -9.33 -20.72
N ASN A 357 -13.48 -9.82 -19.51
CA ASN A 357 -12.35 -10.70 -19.22
C ASN A 357 -12.44 -12.01 -19.99
N GLU A 358 -13.63 -12.62 -20.03
CA GLU A 358 -13.86 -13.87 -20.76
C GLU A 358 -13.64 -13.68 -22.26
N ILE A 359 -14.16 -12.58 -22.82
CA ILE A 359 -13.98 -12.22 -24.23
C ILE A 359 -12.50 -11.97 -24.54
N LEU A 360 -11.81 -11.14 -23.75
CA LEU A 360 -10.40 -10.80 -23.97
C LEU A 360 -9.45 -12.01 -23.83
N ALA A 361 -9.85 -13.03 -23.07
CA ALA A 361 -9.04 -14.24 -22.89
C ALA A 361 -9.15 -15.23 -24.07
N HIS A 362 -10.24 -15.20 -24.83
CA HIS A 362 -10.53 -16.22 -25.86
C HIS A 362 -10.69 -15.65 -27.28
N ASP A 363 -11.04 -14.38 -27.41
CA ASP A 363 -11.38 -13.74 -28.67
C ASP A 363 -10.55 -12.47 -28.91
N ALA A 364 -10.29 -12.15 -30.17
CA ALA A 364 -9.77 -10.84 -30.54
C ALA A 364 -10.91 -9.80 -30.53
N VAL A 365 -10.67 -8.65 -29.89
CA VAL A 365 -11.59 -7.50 -29.97
C VAL A 365 -11.54 -6.94 -31.38
N ASP A 366 -12.58 -7.21 -32.16
CA ASP A 366 -12.69 -6.72 -33.53
C ASP A 366 -13.00 -5.22 -33.57
N LYS A 367 -12.48 -4.53 -34.59
CA LYS A 367 -12.69 -3.09 -34.77
C LYS A 367 -14.13 -2.75 -35.17
N GLU A 368 -14.88 -3.71 -35.72
CA GLU A 368 -16.28 -3.52 -36.13
C GLU A 368 -17.27 -3.59 -34.95
N GLY A 369 -16.82 -3.97 -33.75
CA GLY A 369 -17.64 -4.03 -32.53
C GLY A 369 -18.56 -5.24 -32.46
N VAL A 370 -18.34 -6.31 -33.24
CA VAL A 370 -19.14 -7.54 -33.24
C VAL A 370 -19.09 -8.22 -31.88
N TRP A 371 -17.95 -8.17 -31.20
CA TRP A 371 -17.77 -8.67 -29.84
C TRP A 371 -18.80 -8.11 -28.84
N LYS A 372 -19.33 -6.89 -29.05
CA LYS A 372 -20.38 -6.30 -28.18
C LYS A 372 -21.65 -7.15 -28.13
N LYS A 373 -21.96 -7.91 -29.20
CA LYS A 373 -23.10 -8.83 -29.23
C LYS A 373 -22.95 -10.04 -28.31
N LYS A 374 -21.73 -10.31 -27.81
CA LYS A 374 -21.44 -11.37 -26.84
C LYS A 374 -21.71 -10.92 -25.40
N LEU A 375 -21.81 -9.61 -25.17
CA LEU A 375 -22.21 -9.08 -23.87
C LEU A 375 -23.70 -9.32 -23.63
N ARG A 376 -24.07 -9.45 -22.36
CA ARG A 376 -25.49 -9.39 -21.97
C ARG A 376 -26.07 -8.02 -22.31
N SER A 377 -27.37 -7.95 -22.60
CA SER A 377 -28.06 -6.71 -22.97
C SER A 377 -27.79 -5.56 -21.98
N GLN A 378 -27.84 -5.85 -20.68
CA GLN A 378 -27.57 -4.86 -19.62
C GLN A 378 -26.10 -4.41 -19.60
N SER A 379 -25.15 -5.34 -19.77
CA SER A 379 -23.71 -5.05 -19.85
C SER A 379 -23.39 -4.22 -21.10
N CYS A 380 -24.03 -4.50 -22.23
CA CYS A 380 -23.89 -3.74 -23.47
C CYS A 380 -24.42 -2.31 -23.30
N GLN A 381 -25.61 -2.14 -22.71
CA GLN A 381 -26.19 -0.82 -22.43
C GLN A 381 -25.30 -0.01 -21.48
N LEU A 382 -24.77 -0.64 -20.43
CA LEU A 382 -23.83 0.00 -19.52
C LEU A 382 -22.56 0.42 -20.27
N PHE A 383 -21.98 -0.47 -21.07
CA PHE A 383 -20.77 -0.18 -21.85
C PHE A 383 -20.97 1.01 -22.79
N GLU A 384 -22.13 1.09 -23.47
CA GLU A 384 -22.47 2.21 -24.37
C GLU A 384 -22.74 3.53 -23.63
N LEU A 385 -23.14 3.47 -22.35
CA LEU A 385 -23.32 4.66 -21.50
C LEU A 385 -21.98 5.27 -21.07
N LEU A 386 -20.92 4.46 -21.00
CA LEU A 386 -19.60 4.92 -20.55
C LEU A 386 -18.98 5.87 -21.59
N PRO A 387 -18.22 6.89 -21.15
CA PRO A 387 -17.39 7.67 -22.07
C PRO A 387 -16.44 6.82 -22.91
N GLN A 388 -16.17 7.26 -24.14
CA GLN A 388 -15.33 6.49 -25.08
C GLN A 388 -13.94 6.17 -24.51
N ASP A 389 -13.29 7.14 -23.85
CA ASP A 389 -11.98 6.91 -23.24
C ASP A 389 -12.02 5.81 -22.16
N ILE A 390 -13.14 5.69 -21.44
CA ILE A 390 -13.32 4.66 -20.40
C ILE A 390 -13.60 3.30 -21.02
N GLN A 391 -14.40 3.25 -22.09
CA GLN A 391 -14.60 2.04 -22.88
C GLN A 391 -13.25 1.46 -23.33
N ASP A 392 -12.37 2.32 -23.87
CA ASP A 392 -11.04 1.92 -24.33
C ASP A 392 -10.14 1.46 -23.16
N GLN A 393 -10.20 2.14 -22.01
CA GLN A 393 -9.44 1.77 -20.82
C GLN A 393 -9.87 0.41 -20.23
N LEU A 394 -11.15 0.05 -20.30
CA LEU A 394 -11.66 -1.26 -19.85
C LEU A 394 -11.18 -2.42 -20.72
N LEU A 395 -10.78 -2.15 -21.96
CA LEU A 395 -10.28 -3.12 -22.93
C LEU A 395 -8.75 -3.32 -22.84
N LEU A 396 -8.05 -2.61 -21.95
CA LEU A 396 -6.60 -2.76 -21.75
C LEU A 396 -6.20 -4.14 -21.19
N GLU A 397 -4.95 -4.54 -21.44
CA GLU A 397 -4.39 -5.78 -20.89
C GLU A 397 -4.45 -5.84 -19.35
N ARG A 398 -4.73 -7.03 -18.82
CA ARG A 398 -4.79 -7.29 -17.37
C ARG A 398 -3.39 -7.38 -16.75
N ASP A 399 -3.29 -7.19 -15.44
CA ASP A 399 -2.02 -7.32 -14.72
C ASP A 399 -1.60 -8.81 -14.54
N PRO A 400 -0.38 -9.11 -14.06
CA PRO A 400 0.06 -10.50 -13.82
C PRO A 400 -0.75 -11.29 -12.78
N HIS A 401 -1.65 -10.63 -12.04
CA HIS A 401 -2.57 -11.25 -11.10
C HIS A 401 -3.95 -11.50 -11.73
N GLY A 402 -4.15 -11.16 -13.01
CA GLY A 402 -5.41 -11.32 -13.75
C GLY A 402 -6.41 -10.20 -13.50
N ASN A 403 -5.99 -9.12 -12.83
CA ASN A 403 -6.87 -8.07 -12.40
C ASN A 403 -6.90 -6.90 -13.40
N VAL A 404 -7.99 -6.16 -13.42
CA VAL A 404 -8.09 -4.89 -14.15
C VAL A 404 -7.10 -3.88 -13.55
N GLN A 405 -6.46 -3.10 -14.40
CA GLN A 405 -5.54 -2.05 -13.99
C GLN A 405 -6.32 -0.80 -13.56
N VAL A 406 -7.07 -0.88 -12.46
CA VAL A 406 -7.99 0.18 -11.99
C VAL A 406 -7.32 1.55 -11.83
N SER A 407 -6.04 1.58 -11.47
CA SER A 407 -5.25 2.83 -11.41
C SER A 407 -5.17 3.59 -12.74
N LYS A 408 -5.29 2.88 -13.88
CA LYS A 408 -5.35 3.46 -15.24
C LYS A 408 -6.76 3.88 -15.65
N ILE A 409 -7.79 3.44 -14.93
CA ILE A 409 -9.17 3.82 -15.23
C ILE A 409 -9.43 5.16 -14.55
N GLU A 410 -9.73 6.17 -15.36
CA GLU A 410 -9.91 7.55 -14.91
C GLU A 410 -11.33 7.76 -14.36
N THR A 411 -11.68 7.03 -13.30
CA THR A 411 -13.01 7.01 -12.66
C THR A 411 -13.50 8.41 -12.28
N GLU A 412 -12.61 9.30 -11.85
CA GLU A 412 -12.93 10.70 -11.54
C GLU A 412 -13.40 11.49 -12.77
N LYS A 413 -12.76 11.27 -13.93
CA LYS A 413 -13.16 11.92 -15.19
C LYS A 413 -14.47 11.33 -15.71
N MET A 414 -14.63 10.02 -15.60
CA MET A 414 -15.88 9.33 -15.91
C MET A 414 -17.04 9.95 -15.14
N LEU A 415 -16.91 10.07 -13.82
CA LEU A 415 -17.95 10.65 -12.96
C LEU A 415 -18.22 12.12 -13.32
N ILE A 416 -17.19 12.92 -13.59
CA ILE A 416 -17.36 14.32 -14.03
C ILE A 416 -18.25 14.39 -15.29
N GLN A 417 -17.93 13.62 -16.34
CA GLN A 417 -18.67 13.67 -17.61
C GLN A 417 -20.12 13.18 -17.45
N MET A 418 -20.33 12.14 -16.64
CA MET A 418 -21.69 11.65 -16.35
C MET A 418 -22.52 12.68 -15.56
N ILE A 419 -21.89 13.39 -14.62
CA ILE A 419 -22.54 14.47 -13.87
C ILE A 419 -22.84 15.67 -14.77
N GLU A 420 -21.93 16.03 -15.68
CA GLU A 420 -22.18 17.09 -16.67
C GLU A 420 -23.43 16.78 -17.52
N THR A 421 -23.53 15.54 -18.01
CA THR A 421 -24.69 15.08 -18.79
C THR A 421 -25.99 15.13 -17.98
N GLU A 422 -25.96 14.69 -16.73
CA GLU A 422 -27.13 14.73 -15.84
C GLU A 422 -27.52 16.17 -15.46
N LEU A 423 -26.56 17.07 -15.21
CA LEU A 423 -26.81 18.49 -14.93
C LEU A 423 -27.38 19.21 -16.15
N GLU A 424 -26.96 18.86 -17.37
CA GLU A 424 -27.56 19.39 -18.60
C GLU A 424 -29.03 18.99 -18.75
N LYS A 425 -29.37 17.74 -18.41
CA LYS A 425 -30.75 17.29 -18.37
C LYS A 425 -31.54 18.10 -17.34
N ARG A 426 -31.02 18.26 -16.12
CA ARG A 426 -31.66 19.06 -15.06
C ARG A 426 -31.81 20.54 -15.43
N ARG A 427 -30.88 21.12 -16.22
CA ARG A 427 -31.02 22.48 -16.78
C ARG A 427 -32.22 22.58 -17.73
N LYS A 428 -32.40 21.60 -18.62
CA LYS A 428 -33.55 21.56 -19.54
C LYS A 428 -34.88 21.46 -18.78
N ASP A 429 -34.87 20.75 -17.65
CA ASP A 429 -36.03 20.58 -16.78
C ASP A 429 -36.22 21.77 -15.80
N GLY A 430 -35.35 22.78 -15.82
CA GLY A 430 -35.40 23.95 -14.93
C GLY A 430 -34.99 23.69 -13.47
N LEU A 431 -34.41 22.53 -13.19
CA LEU A 431 -34.00 22.06 -11.85
C LEU A 431 -32.58 22.46 -11.46
N TYR A 432 -31.80 23.05 -12.39
CA TYR A 432 -30.44 23.51 -12.12
C TYR A 432 -30.09 24.68 -13.05
N ASN A 433 -29.66 25.82 -12.48
CA ASN A 433 -29.36 27.04 -13.25
C ASN A 433 -27.93 27.56 -13.05
N ASN A 434 -27.08 26.82 -12.33
CA ASN A 434 -25.74 27.25 -11.98
C ASN A 434 -24.67 26.64 -12.92
N ASN A 435 -23.44 27.13 -12.76
CA ASN A 435 -22.29 26.59 -13.47
C ASN A 435 -21.63 25.44 -12.66
N PHE A 436 -21.19 24.42 -13.38
CA PHE A 436 -20.43 23.31 -12.83
C PHE A 436 -19.11 23.21 -13.60
N ILE A 437 -18.00 23.18 -12.87
CA ILE A 437 -16.67 23.01 -13.44
C ILE A 437 -15.94 21.92 -12.64
N GLY A 438 -15.89 20.71 -13.19
CA GLY A 438 -15.18 19.57 -12.62
C GLY A 438 -13.66 19.69 -12.79
N ARG A 439 -12.90 19.38 -11.75
CA ARG A 439 -11.43 19.30 -11.76
C ARG A 439 -10.97 17.93 -11.25
N PRO A 440 -10.42 17.07 -12.12
CA PRO A 440 -9.93 15.75 -11.71
C PRO A 440 -8.55 15.86 -11.05
N HIS A 441 -8.33 15.06 -10.01
CA HIS A 441 -7.04 14.82 -9.36
C HIS A 441 -6.89 13.33 -9.10
N PHE A 442 -5.67 12.80 -9.22
CA PHE A 442 -5.35 11.44 -8.81
C PHE A 442 -4.13 11.46 -7.90
N PHE A 443 -4.35 11.22 -6.61
CA PHE A 443 -3.28 11.16 -5.61
C PHE A 443 -2.93 9.72 -5.29
N GLY A 444 -1.63 9.41 -5.40
CA GLY A 444 -1.16 8.04 -5.30
C GLY A 444 0.35 7.91 -5.24
N TYR A 445 1.01 8.01 -6.39
CA TYR A 445 2.45 7.75 -6.52
C TYR A 445 3.30 8.67 -5.64
N GLU A 446 2.89 9.93 -5.48
CA GLU A 446 3.53 10.93 -4.64
C GLU A 446 3.50 10.58 -3.14
N GLY A 447 2.53 9.79 -2.67
CA GLY A 447 2.43 9.36 -1.27
C GLY A 447 3.24 8.10 -0.95
N ARG A 448 3.51 7.25 -1.95
CA ARG A 448 4.18 5.94 -1.77
C ARG A 448 5.68 6.05 -1.45
N CYS A 449 6.30 7.17 -1.77
CA CYS A 449 7.74 7.41 -1.59
C CYS A 449 8.05 8.59 -0.66
N GLY A 450 7.05 9.14 0.03
CA GLY A 450 7.25 10.19 1.01
C GLY A 450 8.21 9.80 2.13
N LEU A 451 8.84 10.78 2.78
CA LEU A 451 9.61 10.54 3.98
C LEU A 451 8.69 9.94 5.06
N PRO A 452 9.05 8.81 5.68
CA PRO A 452 8.20 8.16 6.66
C PRO A 452 7.95 9.11 7.83
N SER A 453 6.68 9.21 8.24
CA SER A 453 6.27 9.89 9.46
C SER A 453 7.01 9.32 10.66
N LYS A 454 6.96 10.00 11.80
CA LYS A 454 7.54 9.45 13.03
C LYS A 454 6.91 8.09 13.38
N PHE A 455 5.60 7.93 13.21
CA PHE A 455 4.91 6.67 13.45
C PHE A 455 5.44 5.54 12.55
N ASP A 456 5.46 5.73 11.23
CA ASP A 456 5.95 4.69 10.32
C ASP A 456 7.44 4.42 10.51
N SER A 457 8.25 5.42 10.86
CA SER A 457 9.67 5.22 11.17
C SER A 457 9.84 4.31 12.39
N ASP A 458 9.17 4.62 13.50
CA ASP A 458 9.24 3.83 14.74
C ASP A 458 8.65 2.42 14.53
N TYR A 459 7.51 2.32 13.84
CA TYR A 459 6.81 1.05 13.59
C TYR A 459 7.61 0.13 12.67
N CYS A 460 8.13 0.64 11.55
CA CYS A 460 8.95 -0.13 10.63
C CYS A 460 10.24 -0.63 11.28
N TYR A 461 10.87 0.21 12.12
CA TYR A 461 12.08 -0.19 12.83
C TYR A 461 11.80 -1.35 13.79
N ALA A 462 10.72 -1.26 14.57
CA ALA A 462 10.29 -2.34 15.46
C ALA A 462 9.90 -3.64 14.70
N LEU A 463 9.23 -3.53 13.55
CA LEU A 463 8.92 -4.68 12.69
C LEU A 463 10.19 -5.36 12.18
N GLY A 464 11.17 -4.59 11.69
CA GLY A 464 12.44 -5.14 11.22
C GLY A 464 13.22 -5.85 12.32
N TYR A 465 13.32 -5.20 13.49
CA TYR A 465 13.98 -5.75 14.66
C TYR A 465 13.28 -7.03 15.16
N GLY A 466 11.94 -7.04 15.16
CA GLY A 466 11.12 -8.21 15.48
C GLY A 466 11.29 -9.35 14.47
N ALA A 467 11.33 -9.07 13.18
CA ALA A 467 11.54 -10.10 12.14
C ALA A 467 12.89 -10.82 12.30
N ALA A 468 13.95 -10.06 12.59
CA ALA A 468 15.27 -10.64 12.87
C ALA A 468 15.28 -11.47 14.15
N ALA A 469 14.57 -11.03 15.20
CA ALA A 469 14.39 -11.81 16.42
C ALA A 469 13.69 -13.14 16.15
N LEU A 470 12.59 -13.14 15.40
CA LEU A 470 11.87 -14.37 15.05
C LEU A 470 12.76 -15.36 14.29
N LEU A 471 13.58 -14.87 13.37
CA LEU A 471 14.54 -15.69 12.61
C LEU A 471 15.64 -16.26 13.49
N GLN A 472 16.18 -15.47 14.43
CA GLN A 472 17.20 -15.97 15.36
C GLN A 472 16.67 -17.18 16.11
N PHE A 473 15.47 -17.07 16.69
CA PHE A 473 14.74 -18.13 17.40
C PHE A 473 14.15 -19.24 16.51
N GLY A 474 14.59 -19.33 15.25
CA GLY A 474 14.24 -20.41 14.33
C GLY A 474 12.78 -20.46 13.86
N LYS A 475 11.98 -19.40 14.09
CA LYS A 475 10.58 -19.34 13.65
C LYS A 475 10.50 -19.11 12.13
N THR A 476 9.46 -19.66 11.48
CA THR A 476 9.20 -19.51 10.03
C THR A 476 7.71 -19.57 9.74
N GLY A 477 7.30 -19.00 8.61
CA GLY A 477 5.90 -18.95 8.20
C GLY A 477 5.08 -17.94 9.02
N LEU A 478 5.74 -16.95 9.64
CA LEU A 478 5.09 -15.90 10.42
C LEU A 478 5.28 -14.55 9.72
N ILE A 479 4.34 -13.62 9.92
CA ILE A 479 4.50 -12.20 9.61
C ILE A 479 4.86 -11.45 10.90
N SER A 480 5.92 -10.64 10.88
CA SER A 480 6.30 -9.83 12.03
C SER A 480 5.15 -8.88 12.42
N SER A 481 4.84 -8.83 13.70
CA SER A 481 3.70 -8.08 14.23
C SER A 481 4.13 -7.14 15.35
N VAL A 482 3.59 -5.91 15.33
CA VAL A 482 3.70 -4.95 16.43
C VAL A 482 2.31 -4.44 16.77
N GLY A 483 1.92 -4.62 18.03
CA GLY A 483 0.60 -4.28 18.55
C GLY A 483 0.65 -3.17 19.60
N ASN A 484 -0.52 -2.84 20.16
CA ASN A 484 -0.69 -1.76 21.13
C ASN A 484 -0.25 -0.38 20.58
N LEU A 485 -0.50 -0.13 19.29
CA LEU A 485 0.01 1.03 18.55
C LEU A 485 -0.55 2.38 19.03
N GLY A 486 -1.63 2.38 19.82
CA GLY A 486 -2.19 3.57 20.48
C GLY A 486 -1.38 4.05 21.70
N ALA A 487 -0.54 3.18 22.27
CA ALA A 487 0.35 3.53 23.38
C ALA A 487 1.68 4.13 22.89
N PRO A 488 2.48 4.78 23.77
CA PRO A 488 3.87 5.13 23.46
C PRO A 488 4.69 3.91 23.04
N VAL A 489 5.73 4.12 22.22
CA VAL A 489 6.54 3.06 21.59
C VAL A 489 7.07 2.05 22.61
N GLU A 490 7.44 2.52 23.80
CA GLU A 490 7.96 1.68 24.89
C GLU A 490 7.00 0.58 25.32
N LYS A 491 5.68 0.81 25.15
CA LYS A 491 4.60 -0.10 25.53
C LYS A 491 4.07 -0.95 24.38
N TRP A 492 4.61 -0.80 23.16
CA TRP A 492 4.22 -1.64 22.05
C TRP A 492 4.59 -3.10 22.30
N THR A 493 3.74 -4.00 21.82
CA THR A 493 3.97 -5.44 21.88
C THR A 493 4.61 -5.91 20.58
N VAL A 494 5.49 -6.91 20.61
CA VAL A 494 6.17 -7.43 19.42
C VAL A 494 5.98 -8.94 19.34
N GLY A 495 5.78 -9.47 18.14
CA GLY A 495 5.53 -10.89 17.92
C GLY A 495 5.66 -11.31 16.45
N GLY A 496 5.12 -12.48 16.16
CA GLY A 496 4.94 -13.00 14.81
C GLY A 496 3.61 -13.72 14.67
N THR A 497 2.79 -13.32 13.70
CA THR A 497 1.48 -13.92 13.44
C THR A 497 1.59 -15.02 12.38
N ALA A 498 0.94 -16.16 12.57
CA ALA A 498 0.97 -17.24 11.58
C ALA A 498 0.39 -16.77 10.24
N LEU A 499 1.17 -16.86 9.15
CA LEU A 499 0.72 -16.42 7.82
C LEU A 499 -0.53 -17.17 7.37
N THR A 500 -0.60 -18.48 7.62
CA THR A 500 -1.75 -19.34 7.33
C THR A 500 -3.04 -18.87 7.99
N SER A 501 -2.96 -18.20 9.15
CA SER A 501 -4.15 -17.64 9.83
C SER A 501 -4.79 -16.48 9.09
N LEU A 502 -4.06 -15.84 8.16
CA LEU A 502 -4.52 -14.74 7.32
C LEU A 502 -5.01 -15.21 5.94
N MET A 503 -4.93 -16.51 5.65
CA MET A 503 -5.19 -17.03 4.31
C MET A 503 -6.64 -17.43 4.07
N ASP A 504 -7.00 -17.40 2.79
CA ASP A 504 -8.23 -17.90 2.19
C ASP A 504 -7.88 -18.47 0.79
N VAL A 505 -8.85 -19.04 0.08
CA VAL A 505 -8.66 -19.50 -1.30
C VAL A 505 -9.49 -18.66 -2.28
N GLU A 506 -8.87 -18.25 -3.38
CA GLU A 506 -9.53 -17.58 -4.49
C GLU A 506 -9.52 -18.48 -5.73
N ARG A 507 -10.62 -18.49 -6.48
CA ARG A 507 -10.69 -19.19 -7.76
C ARG A 507 -10.12 -18.31 -8.87
N ARG A 508 -8.98 -18.68 -9.43
CA ARG A 508 -8.32 -17.99 -10.56
C ARG A 508 -8.09 -18.96 -11.71
N GLN A 509 -8.62 -18.66 -12.89
CA GLN A 509 -8.55 -19.53 -14.08
C GLN A 509 -9.02 -20.97 -13.81
N GLY A 510 -10.08 -21.12 -13.00
CA GLY A 510 -10.65 -22.42 -12.65
C GLY A 510 -9.92 -23.18 -11.53
N GLN A 511 -8.75 -22.73 -11.08
CA GLN A 511 -7.98 -23.34 -9.98
C GLN A 511 -8.14 -22.55 -8.67
N PHE A 512 -8.18 -23.26 -7.54
CA PHE A 512 -8.09 -22.64 -6.22
C PHE A 512 -6.64 -22.26 -5.94
N LYS A 513 -6.40 -20.97 -5.71
CA LYS A 513 -5.09 -20.44 -5.33
C LYS A 513 -5.17 -19.87 -3.91
N PRO A 514 -4.20 -20.19 -3.04
CA PRO A 514 -4.15 -19.60 -1.72
C PRO A 514 -3.78 -18.12 -1.85
N VAL A 515 -4.46 -17.28 -1.07
CA VAL A 515 -4.20 -15.84 -0.98
C VAL A 515 -4.32 -15.40 0.46
N ILE A 516 -3.66 -14.31 0.82
CA ILE A 516 -3.99 -13.60 2.06
C ILE A 516 -5.28 -12.80 1.83
N LYS A 517 -6.25 -12.97 2.71
CA LYS A 517 -7.53 -12.26 2.64
C LYS A 517 -7.30 -10.78 2.93
N LYS A 518 -7.76 -9.94 2.01
CA LYS A 518 -7.70 -8.47 2.16
C LYS A 518 -8.74 -8.02 3.19
N ALA A 519 -8.31 -7.15 4.09
CA ALA A 519 -9.18 -6.49 5.06
C ALA A 519 -9.87 -5.30 4.40
N MET A 520 -11.20 -5.34 4.35
CA MET A 520 -12.04 -4.29 3.76
C MET A 520 -12.46 -3.28 4.82
N VAL A 521 -13.01 -2.13 4.42
CA VAL A 521 -13.67 -1.21 5.39
C VAL A 521 -14.87 -1.91 6.02
N GLU A 522 -14.87 -2.01 7.35
CA GLU A 522 -16.01 -2.53 8.10
C GLU A 522 -17.10 -1.45 8.26
N LEU A 523 -18.25 -1.64 7.60
CA LEU A 523 -19.38 -0.69 7.67
C LEU A 523 -19.99 -0.56 9.07
N GLU A 524 -19.81 -1.58 9.91
CA GLU A 524 -20.20 -1.53 11.33
C GLU A 524 -19.06 -1.07 12.26
N GLY A 525 -17.86 -0.85 11.70
CA GLY A 525 -16.67 -0.43 12.42
C GLY A 525 -16.72 1.05 12.83
N ALA A 526 -16.00 1.37 13.91
CA ALA A 526 -15.96 2.73 14.45
C ALA A 526 -15.54 3.81 13.43
N PRO A 527 -14.55 3.58 12.53
CA PRO A 527 -14.17 4.59 11.54
C PRO A 527 -15.29 4.94 10.56
N PHE A 528 -15.98 3.94 9.98
CA PHE A 528 -17.07 4.19 9.05
C PHE A 528 -18.28 4.82 9.76
N LYS A 529 -18.64 4.33 10.95
CA LYS A 529 -19.71 4.94 11.76
C LYS A 529 -19.43 6.41 12.07
N LYS A 530 -18.18 6.77 12.32
CA LYS A 530 -17.77 8.16 12.53
C LYS A 530 -17.99 9.00 11.26
N LEU A 531 -17.55 8.53 10.09
CA LEU A 531 -17.83 9.19 8.80
C LEU A 531 -19.35 9.33 8.57
N ALA A 532 -20.10 8.24 8.69
CA ALA A 532 -21.55 8.20 8.46
C ALA A 532 -22.31 9.19 9.37
N SER A 533 -21.87 9.37 10.62
CA SER A 533 -22.49 10.31 11.56
C SER A 533 -22.31 11.79 11.21
N MET A 534 -21.35 12.14 10.34
CA MET A 534 -20.98 13.53 10.04
C MET A 534 -21.14 13.91 8.56
N ARG A 535 -21.16 12.92 7.64
CA ARG A 535 -21.11 13.17 6.19
C ARG A 535 -22.26 14.03 5.66
N ASP A 536 -23.46 13.92 6.24
CA ASP A 536 -24.60 14.72 5.82
C ASP A 536 -24.42 16.21 6.17
N GLU A 537 -23.80 16.50 7.32
CA GLU A 537 -23.41 17.87 7.68
C GLU A 537 -22.34 18.39 6.70
N TRP A 538 -21.31 17.59 6.43
CA TRP A 538 -20.18 17.97 5.57
C TRP A 538 -20.59 18.17 4.11
N ALA A 539 -21.61 17.43 3.64
CA ALA A 539 -22.14 17.57 2.29
C ALA A 539 -22.62 18.98 1.99
N LEU A 540 -23.38 19.58 2.91
CA LEU A 540 -23.98 20.89 2.69
C LEU A 540 -23.15 22.03 3.27
N ASN A 541 -22.36 21.78 4.31
CA ASN A 541 -21.59 22.82 5.01
C ASN A 541 -20.08 22.73 4.73
N ASN A 542 -19.41 23.87 4.66
CA ASN A 542 -17.97 23.92 4.43
C ASN A 542 -17.21 23.73 5.76
N ARG A 543 -17.08 22.48 6.20
CA ARG A 543 -16.36 22.06 7.43
C ARG A 543 -14.92 21.60 7.19
N TYR A 544 -14.32 22.02 6.07
CA TYR A 544 -12.99 21.59 5.64
C TYR A 544 -11.93 21.75 6.73
N VAL A 545 -11.07 20.76 6.84
CA VAL A 545 -9.85 20.78 7.66
C VAL A 545 -8.65 20.67 6.73
N SER A 546 -7.66 21.55 6.90
CA SER A 546 -6.36 21.43 6.23
C SER A 546 -5.32 21.03 7.28
N PRO A 547 -4.86 19.76 7.29
CA PRO A 547 -4.00 19.24 8.35
C PRO A 547 -2.55 19.76 8.27
N GLY A 548 -2.14 20.29 7.11
CA GLY A 548 -0.79 20.75 6.85
C GLY A 548 0.23 19.61 6.65
N PRO A 549 1.51 19.95 6.41
CA PRO A 549 2.54 18.96 6.13
C PRO A 549 2.93 18.11 7.34
N ILE A 550 3.42 16.91 7.07
CA ILE A 550 3.99 16.02 8.09
C ILE A 550 5.08 16.75 8.87
N GLN A 551 4.92 16.80 10.19
CA GLN A 551 5.95 17.27 11.10
C GLN A 551 6.78 16.09 11.60
N PHE A 552 8.11 16.18 11.51
CA PHE A 552 9.01 15.12 11.99
C PHE A 552 9.49 15.32 13.44
N VAL A 553 9.23 16.50 14.00
CA VAL A 553 9.59 16.92 15.35
C VAL A 553 8.43 17.70 15.99
N GLY A 554 8.45 17.83 17.31
CA GLY A 554 7.44 18.57 18.07
C GLY A 554 6.18 17.76 18.39
N PRO A 555 5.19 18.35 19.08
CA PRO A 555 4.02 17.62 19.58
C PRO A 555 3.19 16.95 18.48
N THR A 556 3.06 17.60 17.32
CA THR A 556 2.24 17.14 16.20
C THR A 556 2.86 15.97 15.44
N SER A 557 4.17 15.69 15.60
CA SER A 557 4.81 14.53 14.96
C SER A 557 4.27 13.19 15.49
N ASN A 558 3.65 13.19 16.67
CA ASN A 558 3.09 11.98 17.30
C ASN A 558 1.61 11.75 16.96
N ILE A 559 0.98 12.63 16.16
CA ILE A 559 -0.39 12.44 15.71
C ILE A 559 -0.46 11.15 14.87
N ARG A 560 -1.42 10.30 15.19
CA ARG A 560 -1.69 9.05 14.47
C ARG A 560 -2.91 9.23 13.56
N ASN A 561 -3.06 8.30 12.64
CA ASN A 561 -4.27 8.20 11.82
C ASN A 561 -5.56 8.07 12.65
N GLN A 562 -6.62 8.69 12.16
CA GLN A 562 -7.94 8.74 12.80
C GLN A 562 -8.58 7.34 12.81
N THR A 563 -8.53 6.62 11.69
CA THR A 563 -9.03 5.24 11.55
C THR A 563 -8.40 4.30 12.58
N LEU A 564 -7.06 4.29 12.68
CA LEU A 564 -6.34 3.47 13.66
C LEU A 564 -6.73 3.84 15.10
N THR A 565 -6.84 5.13 15.40
CA THR A 565 -7.18 5.61 16.75
C THR A 565 -8.59 5.16 17.15
N LEU A 566 -9.56 5.27 16.23
CA LEU A 566 -10.94 4.81 16.41
C LEU A 566 -11.03 3.28 16.55
N GLU A 567 -10.30 2.53 15.74
CA GLU A 567 -10.25 1.05 15.81
C GLU A 567 -9.69 0.55 17.15
N LEU A 568 -8.71 1.28 17.71
CA LEU A 568 -8.11 0.94 19.01
C LEU A 568 -8.94 1.41 20.21
N GLY A 569 -10.08 2.08 19.99
CA GLY A 569 -10.92 2.62 21.07
C GLY A 569 -10.25 3.74 21.87
N ALA A 570 -9.16 4.30 21.36
CA ALA A 570 -8.60 5.54 21.90
C ALA A 570 -9.55 6.68 21.48
N GLN A 571 -10.13 7.41 22.44
CA GLN A 571 -10.92 8.58 22.10
C GLN A 571 -10.02 9.59 21.38
N ALA A 572 -10.42 9.97 20.16
CA ALA A 572 -9.78 11.00 19.36
C ALA A 572 -9.97 12.39 19.97
#